data_AF-A0A0M1I4W9-F1
#
_entry.id   AF-A0A0M1I4W9-F1
#
_cell.length_a   1.000
_cell.length_b   1.000
_cell.length_c   1.000
_cell.angle_alpha   90.00
_cell.angle_beta   90.00
_cell.angle_gamma   90.00
#
_symmetry.space_group_name_H-M   'P 1'
#
loop_
_entity.id
_entity.type
_entity.pdbx_description
1 polymer ?
#
loop_
_entity_poly.entity_id
_entity_poly.type
_entity_poly.pdbx_seq_one_letter_code
_entity_poly.pdbx_strand_id
1 'polypeptide(L)'
;MKYNWGVICLLICGCTNAKEPRITEANVVIKDDMPQLQVCFDRKLLLDEKFITYIKVSTKNGFTFGRSDMYLTGSRNAKENCIFEPPYFFLRNSRDENMRKIFMENMKPNNILSIEIKLGITSVNLNFSEKYKISEYKKVF
;
A
#
# COMPACT_ATOMS: atom_id res chain seq x y z
N MET A 1 -39.27 49.50 8.12
CA MET A 1 -37.96 49.25 7.46
C MET A 1 -37.95 47.80 6.98
N LYS A 2 -37.78 47.57 5.67
CA LYS A 2 -37.75 46.23 5.08
C LYS A 2 -36.29 45.76 5.02
N TYR A 3 -35.97 44.65 5.69
CA TYR A 3 -34.65 44.01 5.60
C TYR A 3 -34.73 42.87 4.59
N ASN A 4 -34.08 43.03 3.44
CA ASN A 4 -33.86 41.94 2.50
C ASN A 4 -32.63 41.15 2.97
N TRP A 5 -32.85 39.95 3.49
CA TRP A 5 -31.79 38.98 3.76
C TRP A 5 -31.52 38.21 2.48
N GLY A 6 -30.44 38.57 1.77
CA GLY A 6 -29.94 37.80 0.64
C GLY A 6 -29.30 36.50 1.14
N VAL A 7 -29.90 35.37 0.80
CA VAL A 7 -29.29 34.05 1.00
C VAL A 7 -28.21 33.87 -0.06
N ILE A 8 -26.94 33.94 0.34
CA ILE A 8 -25.80 33.58 -0.51
C ILE A 8 -25.69 32.05 -0.48
N CYS A 9 -26.17 31.39 -1.53
CA CYS A 9 -25.86 29.99 -1.78
C CYS A 9 -24.43 29.88 -2.34
N LEU A 10 -23.46 29.59 -1.47
CA LEU A 10 -22.15 29.08 -1.89
C LEU A 10 -22.30 27.63 -2.33
N LEU A 11 -22.62 27.42 -3.61
CA LEU A 11 -22.46 26.14 -4.28
C LEU A 11 -20.97 25.85 -4.42
N ILE A 12 -20.37 25.17 -3.44
CA ILE A 12 -19.05 24.57 -3.61
C ILE A 12 -19.26 23.30 -4.45
N CYS A 13 -19.33 23.47 -5.77
CA CYS A 13 -19.15 22.38 -6.73
C CYS A 13 -17.67 21.96 -6.73
N GLY A 14 -17.26 21.28 -5.67
CA GLY A 14 -15.97 20.62 -5.60
C GLY A 14 -16.04 19.28 -6.32
N CYS A 15 -16.00 19.26 -7.66
CA CYS A 15 -15.57 18.06 -8.37
C CYS A 15 -14.07 17.86 -8.05
N THR A 16 -13.77 17.09 -7.01
CA THR A 16 -12.40 16.69 -6.70
C THR A 16 -11.92 15.71 -7.78
N ASN A 17 -11.34 16.24 -8.86
CA ASN A 17 -10.55 15.47 -9.82
C ASN A 17 -9.19 15.06 -9.20
N ALA A 18 -9.18 14.62 -7.95
CA ALA A 18 -7.98 14.13 -7.31
C ALA A 18 -7.66 12.74 -7.87
N LYS A 19 -7.06 12.71 -9.06
CA LYS A 19 -6.63 11.52 -9.81
C LYS A 19 -5.96 10.49 -8.91
N GLU A 20 -6.64 9.39 -8.57
CA GLU A 20 -6.21 8.37 -7.59
C GLU A 20 -4.71 8.04 -7.66
N PRO A 21 -4.03 7.84 -6.50
CA PRO A 21 -2.62 7.46 -6.50
C PRO A 21 -2.36 6.23 -7.37
N ARG A 22 -1.22 6.20 -8.06
CA ARG A 22 -0.82 5.09 -8.92
C ARG A 22 0.53 4.55 -8.49
N ILE A 23 0.68 3.24 -8.50
CA ILE A 23 1.97 2.61 -8.24
C ILE A 23 2.94 3.00 -9.37
N THR A 24 4.05 3.64 -9.02
CA THR A 24 5.09 4.02 -9.97
C THR A 24 6.22 3.01 -9.97
N GLU A 25 6.56 2.47 -8.81
CA GLU A 25 7.78 1.69 -8.61
C GLU A 25 7.60 0.59 -7.57
N ALA A 26 8.37 -0.48 -7.73
CA ALA A 26 8.51 -1.53 -6.74
C ALA A 26 9.94 -2.10 -6.72
N ASN A 27 10.62 -1.93 -5.59
CA ASN A 27 12.01 -2.33 -5.40
C ASN A 27 12.19 -3.12 -4.11
N VAL A 28 13.25 -3.93 -4.07
CA VAL A 28 13.78 -4.45 -2.80
C VAL A 28 14.84 -3.49 -2.30
N VAL A 29 14.65 -2.99 -1.09
CA VAL A 29 15.61 -2.13 -0.40
C VAL A 29 16.05 -2.80 0.90
N ILE A 30 17.23 -2.44 1.41
CA ILE A 30 17.65 -2.80 2.76
C ILE A 30 17.19 -1.70 3.70
N LYS A 31 16.36 -2.06 4.68
CA LYS A 31 15.84 -1.14 5.69
C LYS A 31 15.73 -1.87 7.02
N ASP A 32 16.16 -1.22 8.11
CA ASP A 32 16.25 -1.83 9.44
C ASP A 32 17.03 -3.18 9.40
N ASP A 33 18.14 -3.21 8.64
CA ASP A 33 18.99 -4.39 8.38
C ASP A 33 18.30 -5.61 7.74
N MET A 34 17.09 -5.43 7.19
CA MET A 34 16.35 -6.48 6.51
C MET A 34 15.96 -6.07 5.07
N PRO A 35 15.91 -7.02 4.12
CA PRO A 35 15.28 -6.78 2.84
C PRO A 35 13.79 -6.48 3.02
N GLN A 36 13.32 -5.36 2.46
CA GLN A 36 11.91 -4.94 2.46
C GLN A 36 11.48 -4.63 1.03
N LEU A 37 10.24 -4.97 0.68
CA LEU A 37 9.61 -4.47 -0.53
C LEU A 37 9.20 -3.01 -0.31
N GLN A 38 9.76 -2.11 -1.11
CA GLN A 38 9.31 -0.75 -1.22
C GLN A 38 8.35 -0.64 -2.41
N VAL A 39 7.13 -0.16 -2.17
CA VAL A 39 6.17 0.18 -3.24
C VAL A 39 5.88 1.68 -3.17
N CYS A 40 6.18 2.41 -4.24
CA CYS A 40 5.99 3.85 -4.30
C CYS A 40 4.83 4.25 -5.22
N PHE A 41 4.18 5.33 -4.85
CA PHE A 41 3.05 5.93 -5.56
C PHE A 41 3.45 7.25 -6.20
N ASP A 42 2.78 7.68 -7.27
CA ASP A 42 3.01 8.97 -7.93
C ASP A 42 2.69 10.19 -7.03
N ARG A 43 1.91 9.96 -5.97
CA ARG A 43 1.58 10.95 -4.94
C ARG A 43 1.34 10.26 -3.60
N LYS A 44 1.23 11.06 -2.53
CA LYS A 44 0.88 10.55 -1.21
C LYS A 44 -0.49 9.86 -1.23
N LEU A 45 -0.59 8.81 -0.42
CA LEU A 45 -1.83 8.12 -0.10
C LEU A 45 -2.82 9.06 0.59
N LEU A 46 -4.11 8.72 0.51
CA LEU A 46 -5.18 9.50 1.13
C LEU A 46 -5.09 9.41 2.67
N LEU A 47 -5.53 10.46 3.36
CA LEU A 47 -5.39 10.59 4.82
C LEU A 47 -6.19 9.52 5.61
N ASP A 48 -7.23 8.97 5.00
CA ASP A 48 -8.07 7.90 5.54
C ASP A 48 -7.50 6.50 5.28
N GLU A 49 -6.52 6.36 4.41
CA GLU A 49 -5.83 5.09 4.14
C GLU A 49 -4.77 4.81 5.21
N LYS A 50 -5.23 4.33 6.36
CA LYS A 50 -4.37 4.16 7.55
C LYS A 50 -3.77 2.76 7.65
N PHE A 51 -4.24 1.82 6.85
CA PHE A 51 -3.97 0.40 7.03
C PHE A 51 -3.88 -0.35 5.70
N ILE A 52 -2.88 -1.21 5.56
CA ILE A 52 -2.78 -2.21 4.49
C ILE A 52 -3.58 -3.43 4.93
N THR A 53 -4.74 -3.63 4.31
CA THR A 53 -5.55 -4.84 4.54
C THR A 53 -4.97 -6.02 3.76
N TYR A 54 -4.33 -5.74 2.62
CA TYR A 54 -3.74 -6.77 1.78
C TYR A 54 -2.67 -6.18 0.85
N ILE A 55 -1.54 -6.86 0.73
CA ILE A 55 -0.57 -6.66 -0.34
C ILE A 55 -0.19 -8.02 -0.93
N LYS A 56 -0.20 -8.11 -2.26
CA LYS A 56 0.22 -9.27 -3.02
C LYS A 56 1.14 -8.85 -4.15
N VAL A 57 2.23 -9.58 -4.29
CA VAL A 57 3.21 -9.46 -5.36
C VAL A 57 3.27 -10.81 -6.05
N SER A 58 3.04 -10.81 -7.35
CA SER A 58 3.23 -11.99 -8.19
C SER A 58 4.45 -11.77 -9.07
N THR A 59 5.26 -12.81 -9.22
CA THR A 59 6.49 -12.78 -10.01
C THR A 59 6.32 -13.54 -11.32
N LYS A 60 7.16 -13.23 -12.31
CA LYS A 60 7.11 -13.83 -13.66
C LYS A 60 7.41 -15.32 -13.65
N ASN A 61 8.16 -15.80 -12.66
CA ASN A 61 8.48 -17.20 -12.45
C ASN A 61 7.49 -17.92 -11.51
N GLY A 62 6.31 -17.34 -11.25
CA GLY A 62 5.19 -18.04 -10.62
C GLY A 62 5.15 -18.00 -9.10
N PHE A 63 6.06 -17.30 -8.43
CA PHE A 63 5.98 -17.09 -6.98
C PHE A 63 4.98 -15.99 -6.64
N THR A 64 4.36 -16.12 -5.47
CA THR A 64 3.50 -15.08 -4.90
C THR A 64 3.94 -14.79 -3.48
N PHE A 65 4.17 -13.51 -3.20
CA PHE A 65 4.51 -12.99 -1.87
C PHE A 65 3.40 -12.03 -1.43
N GLY A 66 3.14 -11.95 -0.14
CA GLY A 66 2.12 -11.04 0.34
C GLY A 66 1.94 -11.06 1.83
N ARG A 67 1.22 -10.06 2.31
CA ARG A 67 0.91 -9.86 3.72
C ARG A 67 -0.43 -9.12 3.87
N SER A 68 -1.09 -9.35 4.99
CA SER A 68 -2.19 -8.53 5.45
C SER A 68 -1.81 -7.83 6.75
N ASP A 69 -2.64 -6.87 7.11
CA ASP A 69 -2.74 -6.34 8.45
C ASP A 69 -1.56 -5.48 8.93
N MET A 70 -1.24 -4.42 8.19
CA MET A 70 -0.16 -3.49 8.53
C MET A 70 -0.62 -2.04 8.65
N TYR A 71 -0.23 -1.37 9.73
CA TYR A 71 -0.45 0.08 9.89
C TYR A 71 0.48 0.90 8.99
N LEU A 72 -0.07 1.93 8.34
CA LEU A 72 0.65 2.94 7.56
C LEU A 72 0.94 4.20 8.38
N THR A 73 -0.05 4.71 9.10
CA THR A 73 0.08 5.96 9.86
C THR A 73 0.85 5.76 11.16
N GLY A 74 1.88 6.60 11.39
CA GLY A 74 2.71 6.54 12.58
C GLY A 74 3.65 5.33 12.66
N SER A 75 3.77 4.56 11.57
CA SER A 75 4.59 3.34 11.52
C SER A 75 5.86 3.55 10.68
N ARG A 76 6.88 2.70 10.91
CA ARG A 76 8.07 2.62 10.05
C ARG A 76 7.78 2.04 8.65
N ASN A 77 6.52 1.69 8.35
CA ASN A 77 6.12 1.01 7.12
C ASN A 77 5.65 1.99 6.03
N ALA A 78 5.60 3.29 6.31
CA ALA A 78 5.33 4.29 5.30
C ALA A 78 6.29 5.48 5.45
N LYS A 79 6.86 5.93 4.33
CA LYS A 79 7.64 7.16 4.26
C LYS A 79 7.27 7.88 2.98
N GLU A 80 6.84 9.14 3.13
CA GLU A 80 6.42 9.98 2.00
C GLU A 80 5.29 9.35 1.18
N ASN A 81 5.58 8.97 -0.06
CA ASN A 81 4.68 8.32 -1.03
C ASN A 81 4.98 6.82 -1.19
N CYS A 82 5.77 6.22 -0.30
CA CYS A 82 6.15 4.81 -0.37
C CYS A 82 5.70 4.02 0.85
N ILE A 83 5.28 2.80 0.60
CA ILE A 83 5.00 1.77 1.58
C ILE A 83 6.20 0.82 1.61
N PHE A 84 6.60 0.40 2.80
CA PHE A 84 7.60 -0.63 3.04
C PHE A 84 6.92 -1.84 3.65
N GLU A 85 6.91 -2.95 2.93
CA GLU A 85 6.49 -4.25 3.44
C GLU A 85 7.72 -5.06 3.82
N PRO A 86 7.95 -5.32 5.13
CA PRO A 86 8.89 -6.34 5.52
C PRO A 86 8.23 -7.69 5.18
N PRO A 87 8.93 -8.57 4.46
CA PRO A 87 8.38 -9.84 4.04
C PRO A 87 7.89 -10.59 5.26
N TYR A 88 6.59 -10.88 5.32
CA TYR A 88 6.00 -11.62 6.44
C TYR A 88 6.77 -12.91 6.74
N PHE A 89 7.35 -13.53 5.69
CA PHE A 89 8.23 -14.69 5.77
C PHE A 89 9.43 -14.51 6.72
N PHE A 90 10.00 -13.30 6.82
CA PHE A 90 11.12 -13.04 7.74
C PHE A 90 10.68 -12.76 9.17
N LEU A 91 9.44 -12.36 9.43
CA LEU A 91 9.02 -12.12 10.83
C LEU A 91 8.93 -13.41 11.64
N ARG A 92 8.61 -14.55 11.00
CA ARG A 92 8.60 -15.87 11.65
C ARG A 92 9.89 -16.66 11.41
N ASN A 93 10.56 -16.46 10.27
CA ASN A 93 11.75 -17.22 9.86
C ASN A 93 12.93 -16.31 9.46
N SER A 94 13.17 -15.21 10.19
CA SER A 94 14.25 -14.23 9.87
C SER A 94 15.64 -14.84 9.75
N ARG A 95 15.85 -16.04 10.32
CA ARG A 95 17.11 -16.78 10.30
C ARG A 95 17.18 -17.87 9.21
N ASP A 96 16.12 -18.07 8.43
CA ASP A 96 16.12 -19.06 7.35
C ASP A 96 16.80 -18.48 6.09
N GLU A 97 18.07 -18.82 5.92
CA GLU A 97 18.90 -18.35 4.81
C GLU A 97 18.39 -18.83 3.44
N ASN A 98 17.81 -20.03 3.36
CA ASN A 98 17.26 -20.57 2.11
C ASN A 98 16.06 -19.75 1.66
N MET A 99 15.15 -19.47 2.58
CA MET A 99 13.98 -18.64 2.29
C MET A 99 14.38 -17.20 1.97
N ARG A 100 15.42 -16.68 2.63
CA ARG A 100 16.00 -15.37 2.30
C ARG A 100 16.52 -15.30 0.88
N LYS A 101 17.23 -16.34 0.45
CA LYS A 101 17.74 -16.45 -0.91
C LYS A 101 16.60 -16.51 -1.94
N ILE A 102 15.57 -17.34 -1.70
CA ILE A 102 14.38 -17.42 -2.56
C ILE A 102 13.73 -16.04 -2.70
N PHE A 103 13.49 -15.33 -1.59
CA PHE A 103 12.90 -14.00 -1.64
C PHE A 103 13.75 -13.02 -2.46
N MET A 104 15.06 -12.94 -2.17
CA MET A 104 15.97 -12.01 -2.85
C MET A 104 16.12 -12.30 -4.35
N GLU A 105 16.08 -13.57 -4.75
CA GLU A 105 16.13 -13.96 -6.16
C GLU A 105 14.84 -13.58 -6.89
N ASN A 106 13.70 -13.76 -6.23
CA ASN A 106 12.38 -13.58 -6.83
C ASN A 106 11.91 -12.12 -6.87
N MET A 107 12.32 -11.30 -5.91
CA MET A 107 11.82 -9.93 -5.75
C MET A 107 12.67 -8.88 -6.48
N LYS A 108 13.51 -9.30 -7.42
CA LYS A 108 14.22 -8.38 -8.31
C LYS A 108 13.21 -7.58 -9.15
N PRO A 109 13.41 -6.26 -9.37
CA PRO A 109 12.43 -5.41 -10.08
C PRO A 109 12.00 -5.96 -11.43
N ASN A 110 12.91 -6.57 -12.21
CA ASN A 110 12.62 -7.14 -13.51
C ASN A 110 11.80 -8.44 -13.48
N ASN A 111 11.76 -9.12 -12.33
CA ASN A 111 11.02 -10.37 -12.13
C ASN A 111 9.62 -10.16 -11.53
N ILE A 112 9.30 -8.95 -11.07
CA ILE A 112 7.94 -8.62 -10.63
C ILE A 112 7.02 -8.60 -11.85
N LEU A 113 5.91 -9.32 -11.78
CA LEU A 113 4.85 -9.33 -12.79
C LEU A 113 3.73 -8.35 -12.43
N SER A 114 3.26 -8.41 -11.18
CA SER A 114 2.17 -7.55 -10.75
C SER A 114 2.19 -7.29 -9.25
N ILE A 115 1.63 -6.16 -8.86
CA ILE A 115 1.41 -5.79 -7.47
C ILE A 115 -0.04 -5.37 -7.29
N GLU A 116 -0.65 -5.87 -6.23
CA GLU A 116 -1.98 -5.51 -5.76
C GLU A 116 -1.87 -5.08 -4.30
N ILE A 117 -2.34 -3.88 -3.99
CA ILE A 117 -2.41 -3.32 -2.64
C ILE A 117 -3.84 -2.90 -2.37
N LYS A 118 -4.41 -3.34 -1.24
CA LYS A 118 -5.70 -2.89 -0.73
C LYS A 118 -5.48 -2.16 0.59
N LEU A 119 -6.06 -0.96 0.70
CA LEU A 119 -5.98 -0.14 1.90
C LEU A 119 -7.36 0.02 2.54
N GLY A 120 -7.36 0.28 3.84
CA GLY A 120 -8.56 0.53 4.64
C GLY A 120 -8.29 1.47 5.81
N ILE A 121 -9.36 1.78 6.56
CA ILE A 121 -9.31 2.66 7.75
C ILE A 121 -8.94 1.93 9.04
N THR A 122 -9.18 0.62 9.12
CA THR A 122 -9.06 -0.14 10.38
C THR A 122 -8.52 -1.54 10.14
N SER A 123 -7.87 -2.10 11.17
CA SER A 123 -7.36 -3.46 11.11
C SER A 123 -8.49 -4.47 11.10
N VAL A 124 -8.43 -5.46 10.22
CA VAL A 124 -9.37 -6.58 10.25
C VAL A 124 -8.78 -7.68 11.10
N ASN A 125 -9.59 -8.25 11.98
CA ASN A 125 -9.15 -9.25 12.94
C ASN A 125 -8.89 -10.59 12.21
N LEU A 126 -7.64 -10.91 11.85
CA LEU A 126 -7.09 -12.12 11.19
C LEU A 126 -7.79 -12.69 9.93
N ASN A 127 -8.99 -12.24 9.61
CA ASN A 127 -9.79 -12.63 8.46
C ASN A 127 -9.99 -11.39 7.60
N PHE A 128 -9.34 -11.38 6.44
CA PHE A 128 -9.54 -10.38 5.40
C PHE A 128 -11.04 -10.12 5.15
N SER A 129 -11.46 -8.86 5.08
CA SER A 129 -12.84 -8.48 4.75
C SER A 129 -12.87 -7.29 3.79
N GLU A 130 -13.47 -7.47 2.62
CA GLU A 130 -13.72 -6.42 1.62
C GLU A 130 -14.57 -5.26 2.18
N LYS A 131 -15.33 -5.49 3.26
CA LYS A 131 -16.18 -4.48 3.91
C LYS A 131 -15.39 -3.25 4.38
N TYR A 132 -14.12 -3.41 4.74
CA TYR A 132 -13.28 -2.32 5.28
C TYR A 132 -12.28 -1.78 4.26
N LYS A 133 -12.34 -2.25 3.00
CA LYS A 133 -11.54 -1.73 1.90
C LYS A 133 -12.04 -0.36 1.49
N ILE A 134 -11.12 0.60 1.41
CA ILE A 134 -11.39 1.95 0.89
C ILE A 134 -10.86 2.07 -0.53
N SER A 135 -9.66 1.55 -0.76
CA SER A 135 -8.99 1.68 -2.04
C SER A 135 -8.24 0.42 -2.42
N GLU A 136 -8.01 0.31 -3.72
CA GLU A 136 -7.32 -0.80 -4.34
C GLU A 136 -6.42 -0.28 -5.44
N TYR A 137 -5.16 -0.68 -5.38
CA TYR A 137 -4.12 -0.26 -6.30
C TYR A 137 -3.51 -1.48 -6.97
N LYS A 138 -3.57 -1.51 -8.30
CA LYS A 138 -3.05 -2.59 -9.11
C LYS A 138 -2.09 -2.06 -10.17
N LYS A 139 -0.96 -2.76 -10.34
CA LYS A 139 -0.03 -2.52 -11.43
C LYS A 139 0.52 -3.83 -11.96
N VAL A 140 0.56 -3.92 -13.28
CA VAL A 140 1.29 -4.96 -14.03
C VAL A 140 2.54 -4.31 -14.61
N PHE A 141 3.68 -4.98 -14.50
CA PHE A 141 5.02 -4.49 -14.89
C PHE A 141 5.58 -5.23 -16.10
#